data_AF-A0A1Z8S1D4-F1
#
_entry.id   AF-A0A1Z8S1D4-F1
#
_cell.length_a   1.000
_cell.length_b   1.000
_cell.length_c   1.000
_cell.angle_alpha   90.00
_cell.angle_beta   90.00
_cell.angle_gamma   90.00
#
_symmetry.space_group_name_H-M   'P 1'
#
loop_
_entity.id
_entity.type
_entity.pdbx_description
1 polymer ?
#
loop_
_entity_poly.entity_id
_entity_poly.type
_entity_poly.pdbx_seq_one_letter_code
_entity_poly.pdbx_strand_id
1 'polypeptide(L)'
;MNNYIEGVCIGSPLDLPEYDEQAEQWKLWFEESETPYHPYDELLRENINFPDLISYSCDSAEEACELYNYYNQNPVTKDANETTNENS
;
A
#
# COMPACT_ATOMS: atom_id res chain seq x y z
N MET A 1 0.01 13.39 -21.98
CA MET A 1 -0.39 12.21 -21.21
C MET A 1 0.15 12.39 -19.81
N ASN A 2 -0.73 12.34 -18.81
CA ASN A 2 -0.31 12.39 -17.41
C ASN A 2 0.19 11.00 -17.02
N ASN A 3 1.47 10.88 -16.70
CA ASN A 3 2.11 9.63 -16.31
C ASN A 3 2.01 9.46 -14.78
N TYR A 4 0.79 9.34 -14.25
CA TYR A 4 0.62 8.99 -12.84
C TYR A 4 0.66 7.46 -12.72
N ILE A 5 1.56 6.98 -11.86
CA ILE A 5 1.62 5.57 -11.45
C ILE A 5 0.76 5.49 -10.20
N GLU A 6 -0.33 4.74 -10.25
CA GLU A 6 -1.14 4.45 -9.06
C GLU A 6 -0.56 3.23 -8.35
N GLY A 7 0.17 3.48 -7.25
CA GLY A 7 0.53 2.43 -6.29
C GLY A 7 -0.70 2.11 -5.45
N VAL A 8 -1.23 0.89 -5.58
CA VAL A 8 -2.41 0.45 -4.84
C VAL A 8 -2.00 -0.56 -3.77
N CYS A 9 -2.52 -0.39 -2.55
CA CYS A 9 -2.33 -1.34 -1.47
C CYS A 9 -3.02 -2.67 -1.84
N ILE A 10 -2.28 -3.77 -1.84
CA ILE A 10 -2.84 -5.11 -2.05
C ILE A 10 -2.73 -5.96 -0.79
N GLY A 11 -3.67 -6.90 -0.64
CA GLY A 11 -3.71 -7.83 0.47
C GLY A 11 -4.26 -7.24 1.77
N SER A 12 -3.76 -7.77 2.89
CA SER A 12 -4.03 -7.31 4.25
C SER A 12 -2.80 -6.55 4.78
N PRO A 13 -2.96 -5.73 5.83
CA PRO A 13 -1.83 -5.06 6.46
C PRO A 13 -0.80 -6.10 6.92
N LEU A 14 0.48 -5.80 6.71
CA LEU A 14 1.59 -6.72 7.00
C LEU A 14 1.87 -6.84 8.50
N ASP A 15 1.55 -5.80 9.26
CA ASP A 15 1.73 -5.74 10.71
C ASP A 15 0.68 -4.84 11.36
N LEU A 16 0.70 -4.78 12.69
CA LEU A 16 -0.10 -3.88 13.50
C LEU A 16 0.19 -2.41 13.18
N PRO A 17 -0.76 -1.49 13.43
CA PRO A 17 -0.52 -0.06 13.37
C PRO A 17 0.73 0.36 14.17
N GLU A 18 1.62 1.09 13.52
CA GLU A 18 2.85 1.62 14.11
C GLU A 18 2.73 3.14 14.27
N TYR A 19 3.13 3.70 15.40
CA TYR A 19 3.18 5.15 15.56
C TYR A 19 4.55 5.69 15.13
N ASP A 20 4.57 6.57 14.13
CA ASP A 20 5.78 7.28 13.70
C ASP A 20 5.89 8.59 14.49
N GLU A 21 6.82 8.62 15.45
CA GLU A 21 7.07 9.79 16.29
C GLU A 21 7.59 11.02 15.52
N GLN A 22 8.25 10.83 14.37
CA GLN A 22 8.76 11.96 13.57
C GLN A 22 7.65 12.62 12.75
N ALA A 23 6.72 11.81 12.25
CA ALA A 23 5.56 12.29 11.50
C ALA A 23 4.35 12.62 12.40
N GLU A 24 4.41 12.21 13.68
CA GLU A 24 3.31 12.29 14.64
C GLU A 24 2.03 11.57 14.16
N GLN A 25 2.18 10.53 13.32
CA GLN A 25 1.08 9.83 12.65
C GLN A 25 1.17 8.31 12.84
N TRP A 26 0.04 7.63 12.71
CA TRP A 26 -0.02 6.17 12.70
C TRP A 26 0.17 5.64 11.29
N LYS A 27 0.84 4.51 11.13
CA LYS A 27 1.16 3.90 9.84
C LYS A 27 0.67 2.47 9.78
N LEU A 28 0.13 2.12 8.62
CA LEU A 28 -0.18 0.76 8.23
C LEU A 28 0.63 0.39 7.01
N TRP A 29 1.34 -0.74 7.10
CA TRP A 29 2.20 -1.25 6.05
C TRP A 29 1.45 -2.27 5.19
N PHE A 30 1.57 -2.13 3.88
CA PHE A 30 0.99 -3.02 2.88
C PHE A 30 2.05 -3.44 1.87
N GLU A 31 1.79 -4.57 1.21
CA GLU A 31 2.48 -4.91 -0.04
C GLU A 31 1.93 -4.02 -1.15
N GLU A 32 2.82 -3.39 -1.91
CA GLU A 32 2.45 -2.64 -3.11
C GLU A 32 2.12 -3.61 -4.25
N SER A 33 1.13 -3.27 -5.07
CA SER A 33 0.88 -3.99 -6.31
C SER A 33 2.11 -3.97 -7.22
N GLU A 34 2.47 -5.11 -7.81
CA GLU A 34 3.50 -5.15 -8.87
C GLU A 34 3.06 -4.25 -10.03
N THR A 35 3.83 -3.19 -10.30
CA THR A 35 3.61 -2.34 -11.48
C THR A 35 4.80 -2.46 -12.44
N PRO A 36 4.59 -2.35 -13.77
CA PRO A 36 5.70 -2.30 -14.72
C PRO A 36 6.47 -0.97 -14.67
N TYR A 37 6.02 -0.01 -13.88
CA TYR A 37 6.60 1.32 -13.75
C TYR A 37 7.16 1.49 -12.34
N HIS A 38 8.40 1.05 -12.14
CA HIS A 38 9.13 1.35 -10.91
C HIS A 38 10.00 2.60 -11.10
N PRO A 39 10.04 3.52 -10.12
CA PRO A 39 10.87 4.73 -10.19
C PRO A 39 12.37 4.45 -10.08
N TYR A 40 12.77 3.21 -9.80
CA TYR A 40 14.15 2.78 -9.67
C TYR A 40 14.54 1.77 -10.75
N ASP A 41 15.75 1.94 -11.29
CA ASP A 41 16.35 1.11 -12.34
C ASP A 41 16.40 -0.38 -11.96
N GLU A 42 16.14 -1.28 -12.91
CA GLU A 42 16.18 -2.74 -12.75
C GLU A 42 17.51 -3.23 -12.12
N LEU A 43 18.59 -2.48 -12.31
CA LEU A 43 19.93 -2.76 -11.76
C LEU A 43 20.02 -2.69 -10.22
N LEU A 44 19.12 -1.96 -9.55
CA LEU A 44 19.05 -1.94 -8.08
C LEU A 44 18.32 -3.17 -7.51
N ARG A 45 17.51 -3.86 -8.33
CA ARG A 45 16.73 -5.05 -7.93
C ARG A 45 17.54 -6.34 -7.87
N GLU A 46 18.60 -6.50 -8.66
CA GLU A 46 19.39 -7.75 -8.68
C GLU A 46 19.97 -8.15 -7.31
N ASN A 47 20.04 -7.21 -6.36
CA ASN A 47 20.55 -7.45 -5.02
C ASN A 47 19.53 -7.25 -3.89
N ILE A 48 18.28 -6.87 -4.19
CA ILE A 48 17.25 -6.59 -3.17
C ILE A 48 15.91 -7.14 -3.64
N ASN A 49 15.52 -8.28 -3.09
CA ASN A 49 14.20 -8.90 -3.29
C ASN A 49 13.26 -8.45 -2.15
N PHE A 50 13.01 -7.14 -2.05
CA PHE A 50 11.93 -6.64 -1.20
C PHE A 50 10.69 -6.50 -2.10
N PRO A 51 9.53 -7.09 -1.73
CA PRO A 51 8.26 -6.58 -2.24
C PRO A 51 8.21 -5.09 -1.88
N ASP A 52 7.90 -4.23 -2.84
CA ASP A 52 7.83 -2.79 -2.56
C ASP A 52 6.77 -2.57 -1.47
N LEU A 53 7.21 -1.98 -0.36
CA LEU A 53 6.36 -1.73 0.82
C LEU A 53 5.80 -0.32 0.73
N ILE A 54 4.50 -0.19 0.86
CA ILE A 54 3.82 1.10 0.95
C ILE A 54 3.19 1.26 2.34
N SER A 55 3.32 2.46 2.91
CA SER A 55 2.65 2.81 4.16
C SER A 55 1.50 3.77 3.91
N TYR A 56 0.35 3.50 4.50
CA TYR A 56 -0.74 4.48 4.63
C TYR A 56 -0.65 5.18 5.98
N SER A 57 -0.65 6.52 5.99
CA SER A 57 -0.56 7.31 7.22
C SER A 57 -1.96 7.74 7.67
N CYS A 58 -2.24 7.54 8.95
CA CYS A 58 -3.50 7.83 9.62
C CYS A 58 -3.26 8.90 10.70
N ASP A 59 -4.24 9.78 10.92
CA ASP A 59 -4.11 10.87 11.88
C ASP A 59 -4.42 10.41 13.32
N SER A 60 -5.01 9.24 13.48
CA SER A 60 -5.37 8.70 14.80
C SER A 60 -5.16 7.18 14.91
N ALA A 61 -4.97 6.72 16.15
CA ALA A 61 -4.86 5.30 16.47
C ALA A 61 -6.15 4.54 16.14
N GLU A 62 -7.30 5.21 16.29
CA GLU A 62 -8.63 4.63 16.06
C GLU A 62 -8.85 4.37 14.57
N GLU A 63 -8.56 5.35 13.71
CA GLU A 63 -8.55 5.20 12.26
C GLU A 63 -7.63 4.05 11.81
N ALA A 64 -6.40 4.00 12.33
CA ALA A 64 -5.46 2.94 11.97
C ALA A 64 -5.96 1.55 12.42
N CYS A 65 -6.59 1.44 13.59
CA CYS A 65 -7.21 0.19 14.05
C CYS A 65 -8.40 -0.22 13.19
N GLU A 66 -9.26 0.73 12.80
CA GLU A 66 -10.42 0.48 11.95
C GLU A 66 -9.99 -0.03 10.58
N LEU A 67 -9.02 0.64 9.94
CA LEU A 67 -8.45 0.23 8.66
C LEU A 67 -7.77 -1.13 8.75
N TYR A 68 -7.00 -1.37 9.82
CA TYR A 68 -6.36 -2.67 10.06
C TYR A 68 -7.40 -3.79 10.10
N ASN A 69 -8.47 -3.61 10.87
CA ASN A 69 -9.53 -4.61 11.02
C ASN A 69 -10.30 -4.80 9.71
N TYR A 70 -10.58 -3.70 8.99
CA TYR A 70 -11.29 -3.74 7.72
C TYR A 70 -10.55 -4.58 6.68
N TYR A 71 -9.26 -4.30 6.45
CA TYR A 71 -8.48 -5.00 5.42
C TYR A 71 -8.06 -6.42 5.81
N ASN A 72 -8.05 -6.75 7.10
CA ASN A 72 -7.94 -8.15 7.54
C ASN A 72 -9.22 -8.96 7.27
N GLN A 73 -10.39 -8.32 7.31
CA GLN A 73 -11.67 -8.95 6.98
C GLN A 73 -11.96 -8.93 5.47
N ASN A 74 -11.40 -7.95 4.75
CA ASN A 74 -11.63 -7.69 3.34
C ASN A 74 -10.29 -7.46 2.61
N PRO A 75 -9.42 -8.47 2.49
CA PRO A 75 -8.15 -8.33 1.80
C PRO A 75 -8.37 -7.92 0.34
N VAL A 76 -7.62 -6.92 -0.13
CA VAL A 76 -7.67 -6.48 -1.53
C VAL A 76 -6.96 -7.53 -2.38
N THR A 77 -7.69 -8.17 -3.30
CA THR A 77 -7.11 -9.15 -4.23
C THR A 77 -6.75 -8.47 -5.55
N LYS A 78 -5.72 -8.98 -6.24
CA LYS A 78 -5.24 -8.43 -7.53
C LYS A 78 -6.37 -8.30 -8.57
N ASP A 79 -7.37 -9.19 -8.54
CA ASP A 79 -8.50 -9.19 -9.48
C ASP A 79 -9.57 -8.12 -9.20
N ALA A 80 -9.65 -7.60 -7.97
CA ALA A 80 -10.68 -6.60 -7.60
C ALA A 80 -10.41 -5.22 -8.20
N ASN A 81 -9.16 -4.92 -8.56
CA ASN A 81 -8.74 -3.60 -9.07
C ASN A 81 -8.97 -3.40 -10.58
N GLU A 82 -9.27 -4.44 -11.35
CA GLU A 82 -9.61 -4.27 -12.78
C GLU A 82 -11.04 -3.76 -13.01
N THR A 83 -11.90 -3.72 -11.97
CA THR A 83 -13.35 -3.49 -12.16
C THR A 83 -13.84 -2.08 -11.81
N THR A 84 -12.97 -1.09 -11.55
CA THR A 84 -13.42 0.26 -11.12
C THR A 84 -12.85 1.40 -11.96
N ASN A 85 -12.70 1.20 -13.27
CA ASN A 85 -12.47 2.28 -14.23
C ASN A 85 -13.40 2.17 -15.45
N GLU A 86 -14.71 2.01 -15.20
CA GLU A 86 -15.76 2.32 -16.18
C GLU A 86 -16.85 3.15 -15.48
N ASN A 87 -16.71 4.48 -15.55
CA ASN A 87 -17.72 5.54 -15.41
C ASN A 87 -17.36 6.64 -14.39
N SER A 88 -16.67 7.69 -14.87
CA SER A 88 -16.99 9.09 -14.53
C SER A 88 -16.47 10.02 -15.63
#